data_AF-A0AAD8HLW8-F1
#
_entry.id   AF-A0AAD8HLW8-F1
#
_cell.length_a   1.000
_cell.length_b   1.000
_cell.length_c   1.000
_cell.angle_alpha   90.00
_cell.angle_beta   90.00
_cell.angle_gamma   90.00
#
_symmetry.space_group_name_H-M   'P 1'
#
loop_
_entity.id
_entity.type
_entity.pdbx_description
1 polymer ?
#
loop_
_entity_poly.entity_id
_entity_poly.type
_entity_poly.pdbx_seq_one_letter_code
_entity_poly.pdbx_strand_id
1 'polypeptide(L)'
;MRVRYNRASTAANDKQIWCFLRTLKFCSPDGVTFELEENLASPLKDYQIEGVKWLFDLHVKKVGGILADEMGLGKTKQVCAFLKGLFNTFSIERVLIIAPAILLHPWMEELETMGLKSDAEM
;
A
#
# COMPACT_ATOMS: atom_id res chain seq x y z
N MET A 1 15.94 2.11 1.42
CA MET A 1 15.42 1.60 0.14
C MET A 1 14.56 2.65 -0.54
N ARG A 2 14.70 2.85 -1.86
CA ARG A 2 13.91 3.81 -2.64
C ARG A 2 12.80 3.06 -3.39
N VAL A 3 11.55 3.50 -3.25
CA VAL A 3 10.41 2.91 -3.97
C VAL A 3 9.96 3.83 -5.09
N ARG A 4 9.73 3.26 -6.28
CA ARG A 4 9.15 3.93 -7.46
C ARG A 4 7.86 3.25 -7.89
N TYR A 5 6.96 4.04 -8.45
CA TYR A 5 5.76 3.53 -9.10
C TYR A 5 6.06 3.12 -10.54
N ASN A 6 5.76 1.88 -10.91
CA ASN A 6 5.82 1.45 -12.31
C ASN A 6 4.44 1.65 -12.96
N ARG A 7 4.37 2.50 -13.99
CA ARG A 7 3.12 2.81 -14.71
C ARG A 7 2.74 1.73 -15.76
N ALA A 8 3.46 0.60 -15.78
CA ALA A 8 3.20 -0.48 -16.74
C ALA A 8 1.92 -1.25 -16.37
N SER A 9 0.87 -0.98 -17.16
CA SER A 9 -0.39 -1.72 -17.33
C SER A 9 -0.31 -3.21 -16.94
N THR A 10 -1.09 -3.61 -15.93
CA THR A 10 -1.49 -5.00 -15.74
C THR A 10 -2.85 -5.21 -16.39
N ALA A 11 -2.84 -5.41 -17.72
CA ALA A 11 -3.97 -6.03 -18.41
C ALA A 11 -3.98 -7.52 -18.08
N ALA A 12 -4.74 -7.91 -17.04
CA ALA A 12 -4.98 -9.32 -16.71
C ALA A 12 -6.34 -9.74 -17.27
N ASN A 13 -6.28 -10.40 -18.42
CA ASN A 13 -7.38 -11.14 -19.03
C ASN A 13 -7.40 -12.54 -18.42
N ASP A 14 -8.35 -12.87 -17.52
CA ASP A 14 -8.85 -14.25 -17.46
C ASP A 14 -10.20 -14.43 -16.75
N LYS A 15 -11.00 -15.31 -17.35
CA LYS A 15 -12.44 -15.49 -17.09
C LYS A 15 -12.67 -16.45 -15.92
N GLN A 16 -12.53 -16.01 -14.66
CA GLN A 16 -13.13 -16.75 -13.52
C GLN A 16 -13.22 -16.01 -12.16
N ILE A 17 -13.14 -14.68 -12.11
CA ILE A 17 -13.09 -13.96 -10.83
C ILE A 17 -14.34 -13.07 -10.68
N TRP A 18 -15.43 -13.66 -10.18
CA TRP A 18 -16.66 -12.95 -9.81
C TRP A 18 -16.94 -12.97 -8.30
N CYS A 19 -15.93 -13.21 -7.45
CA CYS A 19 -16.12 -13.36 -5.99
C CYS A 19 -15.37 -12.36 -5.08
N PHE A 20 -14.63 -11.37 -5.58
CA PHE A 20 -13.91 -10.43 -4.71
C PHE A 20 -13.61 -9.06 -5.36
N LEU A 21 -14.62 -8.39 -5.90
CA LEU A 21 -14.48 -6.98 -6.33
C LEU A 21 -14.78 -6.08 -5.13
N ARG A 22 -13.75 -5.73 -4.36
CA ARG A 22 -13.85 -4.69 -3.32
C ARG A 22 -12.84 -3.60 -3.63
N THR A 23 -13.23 -2.64 -4.47
CA THR A 23 -12.54 -1.35 -4.52
C THR A 23 -12.56 -0.74 -3.11
N LEU A 24 -11.37 -0.53 -2.53
CA LEU A 24 -11.27 0.16 -1.25
C LEU A 24 -11.17 1.66 -1.53
N LYS A 25 -12.24 2.37 -1.19
CA LYS A 25 -12.34 3.82 -1.31
C LYS A 25 -12.56 4.45 0.06
N PHE A 26 -11.65 5.32 0.47
CA PHE A 26 -11.84 6.16 1.66
C PHE A 26 -12.08 7.61 1.24
N CYS A 27 -12.89 8.32 2.00
CA CYS A 27 -13.14 9.74 1.83
C CYS A 27 -12.92 10.42 3.18
N SER A 28 -12.04 11.42 3.22
CA SER A 28 -11.84 12.29 4.37
C SER A 28 -12.96 13.33 4.43
N PRO A 29 -13.34 13.83 5.63
CA PRO A 29 -14.27 14.96 5.78
C PRO A 29 -13.89 16.21 4.96
N ASP A 30 -12.60 16.38 4.66
CA ASP A 30 -12.06 17.47 3.85
C ASP A 30 -12.26 17.28 2.33
N GLY A 31 -12.97 16.22 1.90
CA GLY A 31 -13.25 15.91 0.50
C GLY A 31 -12.11 15.19 -0.24
N VAL A 32 -11.06 14.80 0.48
CA VAL A 32 -9.92 14.07 -0.07
C VAL A 32 -10.24 12.58 -0.16
N THR A 33 -10.09 11.98 -1.33
CA THR A 33 -10.33 10.55 -1.54
C THR A 33 -9.03 9.74 -1.57
N PHE A 34 -9.11 8.48 -1.17
CA PHE A 34 -8.06 7.48 -1.33
C PHE A 34 -8.66 6.28 -2.05
N GLU A 35 -8.00 5.80 -3.10
CA GLU A 35 -8.47 4.68 -3.89
C GLU A 35 -7.37 3.63 -4.05
N LEU A 36 -7.72 2.39 -3.70
CA LEU A 36 -6.86 1.24 -3.90
C LEU A 36 -7.56 0.28 -4.87
N GLU A 37 -6.94 0.09 -6.03
CA GLU A 37 -7.47 -0.72 -7.13
C GLU A 37 -7.57 -2.22 -6.76
N GLU A 38 -8.52 -2.89 -7.42
CA GLU A 38 -9.05 -4.21 -7.08
C GLU A 38 -8.08 -5.38 -7.31
N ASN A 39 -6.98 -5.16 -8.03
CA ASN A 39 -6.03 -6.21 -8.39
C ASN A 39 -4.83 -6.25 -7.45
N LEU A 40 -5.10 -6.29 -6.15
CA LEU A 40 -4.08 -6.64 -5.17
C LEU A 40 -3.87 -8.14 -5.24
N ALA A 41 -2.65 -8.58 -5.56
CA ALA A 41 -2.31 -10.01 -5.59
C ALA A 41 -2.58 -10.72 -4.24
N SER A 42 -2.74 -9.96 -3.16
CA SER A 42 -3.09 -10.47 -1.83
C SER A 42 -4.09 -9.55 -1.10
N PRO A 43 -5.33 -10.00 -0.81
CA PRO A 43 -6.34 -9.17 -0.16
C PRO A 43 -5.95 -8.78 1.28
N LEU A 44 -6.32 -7.56 1.69
CA LEU A 44 -6.13 -7.09 3.06
C LEU A 44 -7.20 -7.68 3.99
N LYS A 45 -6.81 -7.99 5.23
CA LYS A 45 -7.76 -8.36 6.29
C LYS A 45 -8.46 -7.12 6.85
N ASP A 46 -9.62 -7.26 7.48
CA ASP A 46 -10.42 -6.12 7.96
C ASP A 46 -9.65 -5.16 8.89
N TYR A 47 -8.90 -5.70 9.85
CA TYR A 47 -8.05 -4.87 10.73
C TYR A 47 -6.93 -4.14 9.98
N GLN A 48 -6.43 -4.71 8.88
CA GLN A 48 -5.42 -4.08 8.03
C GLN A 48 -6.03 -2.92 7.24
N ILE A 49 -7.28 -3.07 6.80
CA ILE A 49 -8.04 -2.02 6.12
C ILE A 49 -8.24 -0.83 7.08
N GLU A 50 -8.56 -1.11 8.35
CA GLU A 50 -8.66 -0.08 9.39
C GLU A 50 -7.32 0.63 9.62
N GLY A 51 -6.22 -0.10 9.68
CA GLY A 51 -4.88 0.47 9.79
C GLY A 51 -4.51 1.36 8.60
N VAL A 52 -4.84 0.95 7.37
CA VAL A 52 -4.62 1.76 6.16
C VAL A 52 -5.46 3.03 6.19
N LYS A 53 -6.73 2.94 6.61
CA LYS A 53 -7.60 4.11 6.77
C LYS A 53 -7.03 5.08 7.81
N TRP A 54 -6.53 4.57 8.94
CA TRP A 54 -5.89 5.40 9.96
C TRP A 54 -4.63 6.10 9.44
N LEU A 55 -3.78 5.40 8.68
CA LEU A 55 -2.61 6.01 8.02
C LEU A 55 -3.02 7.11 7.02
N PHE A 56 -4.10 6.89 6.28
CA PHE A 56 -4.67 7.90 5.38
C PHE A 56 -5.17 9.14 6.14
N ASP A 57 -5.90 8.96 7.23
CA ASP A 57 -6.38 10.07 8.07
C ASP A 57 -5.21 10.91 8.62
N LEU A 58 -4.12 10.26 9.05
CA LEU A 58 -2.90 10.94 9.50
C LEU A 58 -2.25 11.74 8.35
N HIS A 59 -2.21 11.17 7.16
CA HIS A 59 -1.65 11.82 5.97
C HIS A 59 -2.43 13.07 5.60
N VAL A 60 -3.76 13.00 5.57
CA VAL A 60 -4.62 14.17 5.28
C VAL A 60 -4.43 15.26 6.33
N LYS A 61 -4.33 14.88 7.61
CA LYS A 61 -4.05 15.81 8.72
C LYS A 61 -2.62 16.34 8.76
N LYS A 62 -1.72 15.84 7.89
CA LYS A 62 -0.28 16.17 7.84
C LYS A 62 0.44 15.96 9.17
N VAL A 63 0.06 14.90 9.89
CA VAL A 63 0.69 14.50 11.15
C VAL A 63 1.34 13.12 11.01
N GLY A 64 2.41 12.89 11.77
CA GLY A 64 3.01 11.56 11.89
C GLY A 64 2.20 10.64 12.80
N GLY A 65 2.51 9.35 12.77
CA GLY A 65 1.96 8.36 13.69
C GLY A 65 2.85 7.14 13.82
N ILE A 66 2.65 6.37 14.90
CA ILE A 66 3.37 5.12 15.16
C ILE A 66 2.39 3.97 15.03
N LEU A 67 2.59 3.12 14.02
CA LEU A 67 1.80 1.90 13.84
C LEU A 67 2.36 0.80 14.75
N ALA A 68 1.76 0.66 15.94
CA ALA A 68 2.23 -0.22 17.01
C ALA A 68 1.42 -1.52 17.17
N ASP A 69 0.90 -2.06 16.06
CA ASP A 69 0.18 -3.34 16.07
C ASP A 69 1.06 -4.49 16.59
N GLU A 70 0.46 -5.55 17.12
CA GLU A 70 1.15 -6.80 17.49
C GLU A 70 2.03 -7.37 16.37
N MET A 71 3.08 -8.09 16.76
CA MET A 71 3.96 -8.77 15.82
C MET A 71 3.18 -9.86 15.05
N GLY A 72 3.44 -9.98 13.75
CA GLY A 72 2.75 -10.97 12.90
C GLY A 72 1.42 -10.51 12.27
N LEU A 73 0.87 -9.34 12.63
CA LEU A 73 -0.35 -8.80 12.02
C LEU A 73 -0.16 -8.28 10.58
N GLY A 74 1.08 -8.24 10.07
CA GLY A 74 1.38 -7.80 8.72
C GLY A 74 1.39 -6.28 8.55
N LYS A 75 2.06 -5.56 9.47
CA LYS A 75 2.27 -4.11 9.39
C LYS A 75 2.90 -3.67 8.06
N THR A 76 3.88 -4.42 7.58
CA THR A 76 4.53 -4.17 6.28
C THR A 76 3.52 -4.12 5.14
N LYS A 77 2.60 -5.09 5.11
CA LYS A 77 1.53 -5.17 4.11
C LYS A 77 0.58 -3.97 4.17
N GLN A 78 0.19 -3.54 5.38
CA GLN A 78 -0.62 -2.32 5.56
C GLN A 78 0.09 -1.10 4.98
N VAL A 79 1.37 -0.92 5.29
CA VAL A 79 2.16 0.20 4.77
C VAL A 79 2.28 0.13 3.25
N CYS A 80 2.56 -1.04 2.66
CA CYS A 80 2.68 -1.18 1.21
C CYS A 80 1.37 -0.85 0.48
N ALA A 81 0.22 -1.31 1.02
CA ALA A 81 -1.09 -0.97 0.49
C ALA A 81 -1.40 0.53 0.59
N PHE A 82 -1.05 1.15 1.72
CA PHE A 82 -1.16 2.59 1.89
C PHE A 82 -0.32 3.35 0.85
N LEU A 83 0.94 2.94 0.63
CA LEU A 83 1.81 3.55 -0.37
C LEU A 83 1.23 3.41 -1.78
N LYS A 84 0.71 2.23 -2.15
CA LYS A 84 0.09 1.99 -3.47
C LYS A 84 -1.06 2.96 -3.72
N GLY A 85 -1.97 3.15 -2.76
CA GLY A 85 -3.06 4.12 -2.90
C GLY A 85 -2.56 5.56 -2.94
N LEU A 86 -1.50 5.90 -2.20
CA LEU A 86 -0.88 7.23 -2.31
C LEU A 86 -0.27 7.50 -3.69
N PHE A 87 0.41 6.52 -4.29
CA PHE A 87 0.95 6.63 -5.65
C PHE A 87 -0.16 6.85 -6.68
N ASN A 88 -1.30 6.17 -6.52
CA ASN A 88 -2.44 6.29 -7.42
C ASN A 88 -3.17 7.62 -7.28
N THR A 89 -3.46 8.05 -6.05
CA THR A 89 -4.35 9.21 -5.81
C THR A 89 -3.61 10.53 -5.69
N PHE A 90 -2.40 10.55 -5.11
CA PHE A 90 -1.68 11.78 -4.77
C PHE A 90 -0.49 12.09 -5.67
N SER A 91 -0.28 11.32 -6.75
CA SER A 91 0.86 11.47 -7.67
C SER A 91 2.22 11.59 -6.97
N ILE A 92 2.38 10.89 -5.83
CA ILE A 92 3.67 10.82 -5.14
C ILE A 92 4.67 10.13 -6.07
N GLU A 93 5.90 10.65 -6.17
CA GLU A 93 6.91 10.01 -7.04
C GLU A 93 7.88 9.10 -6.28
N ARG A 94 8.09 9.38 -4.99
CA ARG A 94 9.17 8.78 -4.21
C ARG A 94 8.77 8.60 -2.75
N VAL A 95 9.17 7.46 -2.20
CA VAL A 95 9.05 7.13 -0.78
C VAL A 95 10.38 6.54 -0.30
N LEU A 96 10.79 6.91 0.91
CA LEU A 96 11.98 6.37 1.58
C LEU A 96 11.54 5.43 2.70
N ILE A 97 11.98 4.18 2.63
CA ILE A 97 11.79 3.19 3.69
C ILE A 97 13.16 2.90 4.31
N ILE A 98 13.23 3.03 5.63
CA ILE A 98 14.41 2.73 6.44
C ILE A 98 14.06 1.55 7.33
N ALA A 99 14.81 0.47 7.19
CA ALA A 99 14.68 -0.74 7.99
C ALA A 99 16.07 -1.38 8.18
N PRO A 100 16.25 -2.22 9.22
CA PRO A 100 17.42 -3.09 9.33
C PRO A 100 17.63 -3.92 8.06
N ALA A 101 18.89 -4.18 7.68
CA ALA A 101 19.23 -4.86 6.43
C ALA A 101 18.51 -6.20 6.24
N ILE A 102 18.36 -6.98 7.31
CA ILE A 102 17.66 -8.28 7.29
C ILE A 102 16.17 -8.18 6.93
N LEU A 103 15.55 -7.01 7.13
CA LEU A 103 14.15 -6.77 6.80
C LEU A 103 13.97 -6.22 5.38
N LEU A 104 15.03 -5.85 4.66
CA LEU A 104 14.88 -5.28 3.32
C LEU A 104 14.25 -6.27 2.34
N HIS A 105 14.66 -7.54 2.38
CA HIS A 105 14.15 -8.56 1.47
C HIS A 105 12.63 -8.82 1.64
N PRO A 106 12.10 -9.05 2.86
CA PRO A 106 10.65 -9.13 3.07
C PRO A 106 9.87 -7.90 2.61
N TRP A 107 10.46 -6.70 2.73
CA TRP A 107 9.82 -5.47 2.25
C TRP A 107 9.80 -5.40 0.71
N MET A 108 10.85 -5.85 0.04
CA MET A 108 10.90 -5.90 -1.43
C MET A 108 9.85 -6.85 -1.98
N GLU A 109 9.73 -8.06 -1.42
CA GLU A 109 8.73 -9.06 -1.85
C GLU A 109 7.29 -8.54 -1.69
N GLU A 110 6.98 -7.89 -0.57
CA GLU A 110 5.65 -7.34 -0.32
C GLU A 110 5.34 -6.15 -1.25
N LEU A 111 6.33 -5.31 -1.55
CA LEU A 111 6.18 -4.20 -2.50
C LEU A 111 5.93 -4.71 -3.92
N GLU A 112 6.68 -5.71 -4.36
CA GLU A 112 6.50 -6.34 -5.67
C GLU A 112 5.13 -6.99 -5.79
N THR A 113 4.66 -7.66 -4.72
CA THR A 113 3.29 -8.23 -4.64
C THR A 113 2.20 -7.15 -4.80
N MET A 114 2.47 -5.92 -4.35
CA MET A 114 1.59 -4.75 -4.51
C MET A 114 1.77 -4.02 -5.86
N GLY A 115 2.64 -4.54 -6.74
CA GLY A 115 2.96 -3.94 -8.03
C GLY A 115 3.79 -2.66 -7.92
N LEU A 116 4.56 -2.50 -6.84
CA LEU A 116 5.50 -1.39 -6.63
C LEU A 116 6.92 -1.87 -6.92
N LYS A 117 7.74 -1.03 -7.57
CA LYS A 117 9.13 -1.38 -7.88
C LYS A 117 10.06 -0.73 -6.86
N SER A 118 10.90 -1.52 -6.20
CA SER A 118 11.97 -1.02 -5.34
C SER A 118 13.30 -1.00 -6.10
N ASP A 119 13.98 0.15 -6.08
CA ASP A 119 15.39 0.21 -6.44
C ASP A 119 16.19 0.12 -5.13
N ALA A 120 16.69 -1.08 -4.83
CA ALA A 120 17.68 -1.29 -3.79
C ALA A 120 19.02 -1.52 -4.48
N GLU A 121 19.79 -0.44 -4.66
CA GLU A 121 21.23 -0.58 -4.91
C GLU A 121 21.84 -1.04 -3.59
N MET A 122 22.31 -2.29 -3.54
CA MET A 122 23.13 -2.82 -2.45
C MET A 122 24.59 -2.46 -2.70
#